data_AF-X1BXR4-F1
#
_entry.id   AF-X1BXR4-F1
#
_cell.length_a   1.000
_cell.length_b   1.000
_cell.length_c   1.000
_cell.angle_alpha   90.00
_cell.angle_beta   90.00
_cell.angle_gamma   90.00
#
_symmetry.space_group_name_H-M   'P 1'
#
loop_
_entity.id
_entity.type
_entity.pdbx_description
1 polymer ?
#
loop_
_entity_poly.entity_id
_entity_poly.type
_entity_poly.pdbx_seq_one_letter_code
_entity_poly.pdbx_strand_id
1 'polypeptide(L)'
;MEKETVEGQLVNSSTESNIGDVMVVGGGISGIQASLDLADMGFKVYLVDKAPAIGGKMAQLDKTFPTNDCSMCIESPKFIECDRHPNIDILTYTEIDSVEGEAGNFKVTLIKKPRYILDDKCRGCTTCTEYCPVKVLDRYNQNLSFTKSTHIYFSQAVPLITYIDPESCLFLQDEKCNICVGVCENKAID
;
A
#
# COMPACT_ATOMS: atom_id res chain seq x y z
N MET A 1 -9.57 15.33 -1.12
CA MET A 1 -10.05 13.94 -0.98
C MET A 1 -10.58 13.55 -2.34
N GLU A 2 -9.73 12.96 -3.16
CA GLU A 2 -10.13 12.53 -4.51
C GLU A 2 -10.83 11.18 -4.39
N LYS A 3 -12.06 11.11 -4.90
CA LYS A 3 -12.79 9.85 -5.03
C LYS A 3 -12.36 9.24 -6.35
N GLU A 4 -11.35 8.38 -6.32
CA GLU A 4 -10.99 7.57 -7.48
C GLU A 4 -12.07 6.50 -7.65
N THR A 5 -12.83 6.60 -8.74
CA THR A 5 -13.71 5.52 -9.18
C THR A 5 -12.85 4.63 -10.05
N VAL A 6 -12.53 3.42 -9.60
CA VAL A 6 -11.82 2.43 -10.43
C VAL A 6 -12.82 1.96 -11.49
N GLU A 7 -12.95 2.71 -12.59
CA GLU A 7 -13.69 2.29 -13.77
C GLU A 7 -12.75 1.50 -14.68
N GLY A 8 -12.61 0.21 -14.40
CA GLY A 8 -11.83 -0.72 -15.21
C GLY A 8 -12.54 -2.05 -15.35
N GLN A 9 -13.49 -2.17 -16.28
CA GLN A 9 -13.86 -3.49 -16.82
C GLN A 9 -12.94 -3.76 -18.01
N LEU A 10 -11.98 -4.68 -17.85
CA LEU A 10 -11.04 -5.07 -18.92
C LEU A 10 -11.04 -6.58 -19.19
N VAL A 11 -12.20 -7.21 -19.10
CA VAL A 11 -12.45 -8.48 -19.77
C VAL A 11 -13.78 -8.36 -20.53
N ASN A 12 -13.71 -8.39 -21.86
CA ASN A 12 -14.87 -8.71 -22.71
C ASN A 12 -15.25 -10.18 -22.44
N SER A 13 -15.80 -10.49 -21.27
CA SER A 13 -16.43 -11.79 -21.05
C SER A 13 -17.81 -11.70 -21.69
N SER A 14 -18.06 -12.61 -22.62
CA SER A 14 -19.38 -12.87 -23.18
C SER A 14 -20.43 -12.84 -22.07
N THR A 15 -21.50 -12.09 -22.30
CA THR A 15 -22.60 -11.68 -21.41
C THR A 15 -23.37 -12.79 -20.67
N GLU A 16 -22.84 -14.02 -20.60
CA GLU A 16 -23.44 -15.19 -19.95
C GLU A 16 -22.52 -15.89 -18.93
N SER A 17 -21.26 -15.46 -18.75
CA SER A 17 -20.35 -16.04 -17.75
C SER A 17 -20.19 -15.12 -16.54
N ASN A 18 -20.50 -15.60 -15.33
CA ASN A 18 -20.26 -14.93 -14.03
C ASN A 18 -18.76 -14.80 -13.69
N ILE A 19 -17.93 -14.44 -14.67
CA ILE A 19 -16.48 -14.30 -14.56
C ILE A 19 -16.19 -12.80 -14.62
N GLY A 20 -15.76 -12.26 -13.49
CA GLY A 20 -15.38 -10.86 -13.33
C GLY A 20 -14.11 -10.72 -12.51
N ASP A 21 -13.66 -9.48 -12.36
CA ASP A 21 -12.49 -9.13 -11.57
C ASP A 21 -12.72 -9.42 -10.08
N VAL A 22 -11.66 -9.75 -9.35
CA VAL A 22 -11.73 -10.08 -7.92
C VAL A 22 -11.08 -8.97 -7.11
N MET A 23 -11.75 -8.51 -6.06
CA MET A 23 -11.15 -7.61 -5.08
C MET A 23 -10.80 -8.38 -3.80
N VAL A 24 -9.54 -8.33 -3.40
CA VAL A 24 -9.03 -8.89 -2.14
C VAL A 24 -8.79 -7.75 -1.16
N VAL A 25 -9.40 -7.86 0.02
CA VAL A 25 -9.35 -6.80 1.05
C VAL A 25 -8.42 -7.23 2.19
N GLY A 26 -7.30 -6.52 2.33
CA GLY A 26 -6.25 -6.77 3.30
C GLY A 26 -5.06 -7.51 2.71
N GLY A 27 -3.97 -6.79 2.48
CA GLY A 27 -2.67 -7.28 2.01
C GLY A 27 -1.79 -7.85 3.11
N GLY A 28 -2.34 -8.60 4.06
CA GLY A 28 -1.54 -9.53 4.87
C GLY A 28 -1.20 -10.81 4.10
N ILE A 29 -0.43 -11.71 4.70
CA ILE A 29 -0.02 -12.98 4.07
C ILE A 29 -1.19 -13.77 3.43
N SER A 30 -2.37 -13.78 4.05
CA SER A 30 -3.54 -14.47 3.52
C SER A 30 -4.10 -13.82 2.26
N GLY A 31 -4.20 -12.49 2.23
CA GLY A 31 -4.70 -11.76 1.06
C GLY A 31 -3.69 -11.74 -0.08
N ILE A 32 -2.40 -11.67 0.24
CA ILE A 32 -1.30 -11.83 -0.71
C ILE A 32 -1.41 -13.20 -1.39
N GLN A 33 -1.51 -14.28 -0.62
CA GLN A 33 -1.62 -15.62 -1.19
C GLN A 33 -2.88 -15.79 -2.05
N ALA A 34 -4.04 -15.34 -1.54
CA ALA A 34 -5.29 -15.41 -2.29
C ALA A 34 -5.19 -14.63 -3.62
N SER A 35 -4.51 -13.49 -3.62
CA SER A 35 -4.32 -12.69 -4.83
C SER A 35 -3.43 -13.40 -5.84
N LEU A 36 -2.30 -13.97 -5.40
CA LEU A 36 -1.42 -14.75 -6.27
C LEU A 36 -2.13 -15.95 -6.88
N ASP A 37 -2.83 -16.75 -6.07
CA ASP A 37 -3.52 -17.95 -6.54
C ASP A 37 -4.59 -17.61 -7.59
N LEU A 38 -5.39 -16.55 -7.35
CA LEU A 38 -6.41 -16.09 -8.30
C LEU A 38 -5.78 -15.51 -9.57
N ALA A 39 -4.68 -14.77 -9.43
CA ALA A 39 -4.03 -14.13 -10.55
C ALA A 39 -3.32 -15.14 -11.48
N ASP A 40 -2.73 -16.19 -10.90
CA ASP A 40 -2.14 -17.34 -11.60
C ASP A 40 -3.21 -18.17 -12.33
N MET A 41 -4.44 -18.22 -11.81
CA MET A 41 -5.60 -18.79 -12.50
C MET A 41 -6.11 -17.92 -13.66
N GLY A 42 -5.57 -16.71 -13.83
CA GLY A 42 -5.91 -15.79 -14.92
C GLY A 42 -6.98 -14.76 -14.59
N PHE A 43 -7.39 -14.63 -13.32
CA PHE A 43 -8.30 -13.55 -12.91
C PHE A 43 -7.55 -12.24 -12.71
N LYS A 44 -8.18 -11.12 -13.07
CA LYS A 44 -7.71 -9.80 -12.65
C LYS A 44 -8.04 -9.62 -11.16
N VAL A 45 -7.05 -9.18 -10.39
CA VAL A 45 -7.17 -9.02 -8.93
C VAL A 45 -6.82 -7.59 -8.53
N TYR A 46 -7.69 -6.97 -7.73
CA TYR A 46 -7.42 -5.72 -7.02
C TYR A 46 -7.10 -6.05 -5.56
N LEU A 47 -5.85 -5.87 -5.14
CA LEU A 47 -5.42 -6.08 -3.76
C LEU A 47 -5.43 -4.76 -3.00
N VAL A 48 -6.44 -4.56 -2.14
CA VAL A 48 -6.64 -3.31 -1.38
C VAL A 48 -6.09 -3.45 0.04
N ASP A 49 -5.25 -2.52 0.48
CA ASP A 49 -4.81 -2.43 1.88
C ASP A 49 -4.86 -0.99 2.41
N LYS A 50 -5.35 -0.85 3.64
CA LYS A 50 -5.43 0.44 4.36
C LYS A 50 -4.06 0.97 4.79
N ALA A 51 -3.10 0.07 5.00
CA ALA A 51 -1.74 0.41 5.35
C ALA A 51 -0.98 0.93 4.13
N PRO A 52 0.08 1.73 4.32
CA PRO A 52 0.87 2.27 3.21
C PRO A 52 1.66 1.21 2.43
N ALA A 53 1.73 -0.04 2.91
CA ALA A 53 2.38 -1.16 2.23
C ALA A 53 1.72 -2.48 2.65
N ILE A 54 1.83 -3.51 1.79
CA ILE A 54 1.40 -4.88 2.09
C ILE A 54 2.37 -5.56 3.07
N GLY A 55 1.92 -6.64 3.70
CA GLY A 55 2.64 -7.48 4.67
C GLY A 55 1.88 -7.71 5.99
N GLY A 56 0.90 -6.86 6.29
CA GLY A 56 0.08 -7.01 7.49
C GLY A 56 0.90 -7.19 8.78
N LYS A 57 0.49 -8.14 9.63
CA LYS A 57 1.18 -8.42 10.91
C LYS A 57 2.42 -9.29 10.75
N MET A 58 2.45 -10.14 9.72
CA MET A 58 3.57 -11.07 9.50
C MET A 58 4.87 -10.31 9.22
N ALA A 59 4.80 -9.17 8.52
CA ALA A 59 5.95 -8.31 8.28
C ALA A 59 6.59 -7.78 9.58
N GLN A 60 5.81 -7.64 10.65
CA GLN A 60 6.28 -7.16 11.96
C GLN A 60 6.94 -8.26 12.80
N LEU A 61 6.82 -9.54 12.41
CA LEU A 61 7.43 -10.65 13.14
C LEU A 61 8.89 -10.80 12.72
N ASP A 62 9.76 -11.10 13.68
CA ASP A 62 11.14 -11.49 13.39
C ASP A 62 11.17 -12.94 12.85
N LYS A 63 10.52 -13.86 13.57
CA LYS A 63 10.53 -15.31 13.31
C LYS A 63 9.14 -15.91 13.29
N THR A 64 8.99 -17.00 12.52
CA THR A 64 7.76 -17.78 12.44
C THR A 64 7.95 -19.20 12.96
N PHE A 65 7.15 -19.60 13.96
CA PHE A 65 7.11 -20.98 14.42
C PHE A 65 6.44 -21.88 13.36
N PRO A 66 6.72 -23.20 13.31
CA PRO A 66 7.65 -23.95 14.15
C PRO A 66 9.10 -23.95 13.63
N THR A 67 9.34 -23.51 12.40
CA THR A 67 10.65 -23.61 11.75
C THR A 67 11.65 -22.57 12.25
N ASN A 68 11.17 -21.50 12.91
CA ASN A 68 11.98 -20.34 13.30
C ASN A 68 12.71 -19.69 12.11
N ASP A 69 12.08 -19.73 10.94
CA ASP A 69 12.53 -18.95 9.78
C ASP A 69 12.29 -17.47 10.02
N CYS A 70 13.07 -16.62 9.36
CA CYS A 70 12.77 -15.19 9.32
C CYS A 70 11.47 -14.96 8.57
N SER A 71 10.55 -14.22 9.19
CA SER A 71 9.23 -13.93 8.59
C SER A 71 9.39 -13.30 7.20
N MET A 72 10.27 -12.30 7.13
CA MET A 72 10.52 -11.57 5.88
C MET A 72 11.19 -12.44 4.81
N CYS A 73 11.96 -13.48 5.16
CA CYS A 73 12.52 -14.39 4.16
C CYS A 73 11.44 -15.18 3.42
N ILE A 74 10.28 -15.41 4.05
CA ILE A 74 9.14 -16.09 3.44
C ILE A 74 8.21 -15.08 2.76
N GLU A 75 8.03 -13.91 3.37
CA GLU A 75 7.04 -12.93 2.91
C GLU A 75 7.55 -12.05 1.75
N SER A 76 8.82 -11.63 1.79
CA SER A 76 9.36 -10.71 0.79
C SER A 76 9.34 -11.23 -0.65
N PRO A 77 9.59 -12.53 -0.96
CA PRO A 77 9.38 -13.04 -2.31
C PRO A 77 7.94 -12.85 -2.79
N LYS A 78 6.95 -13.09 -1.92
CA LYS A 78 5.52 -12.96 -2.25
C LYS A 78 5.12 -11.51 -2.51
N PHE A 79 5.73 -10.55 -1.80
CA PHE A 79 5.50 -9.13 -2.07
C PHE A 79 5.92 -8.77 -3.49
N ILE A 80 7.12 -9.20 -3.88
CA ILE A 80 7.67 -8.92 -5.21
C ILE A 80 6.93 -9.68 -6.31
N GLU A 81 6.50 -10.92 -6.03
CA GLU A 81 5.62 -11.67 -6.93
C GLU A 81 4.31 -10.92 -7.16
N CYS A 82 3.64 -10.45 -6.10
CA CYS A 82 2.41 -9.66 -6.23
C CYS A 82 2.63 -8.37 -7.03
N ASP A 83 3.67 -7.60 -6.68
CA ASP A 83 3.98 -6.30 -7.30
C ASP A 83 4.29 -6.40 -8.79
N ARG A 84 4.88 -7.52 -9.21
CA ARG A 84 5.25 -7.77 -10.61
C ARG A 84 4.21 -8.56 -11.39
N HIS A 85 3.16 -9.07 -10.72
CA HIS A 85 2.19 -9.91 -11.39
C HIS A 85 1.29 -9.06 -12.30
N PRO A 86 1.20 -9.36 -13.61
CA PRO A 86 0.47 -8.51 -14.57
C PRO A 86 -1.03 -8.42 -14.29
N ASN A 87 -1.59 -9.44 -13.61
CA ASN A 87 -3.01 -9.48 -13.25
C ASN A 87 -3.31 -8.95 -11.84
N ILE A 88 -2.34 -8.42 -11.09
CA ILE A 88 -2.59 -7.88 -9.74
C ILE A 88 -2.36 -6.37 -9.74
N ASP A 89 -3.38 -5.61 -9.35
CA ASP A 89 -3.25 -4.18 -9.06
C ASP A 89 -3.26 -3.98 -7.54
N ILE A 90 -2.15 -3.47 -7.00
CA ILE A 90 -2.01 -3.22 -5.56
C ILE A 90 -2.46 -1.78 -5.25
N LEU A 91 -3.52 -1.67 -4.45
CA LEU A 91 -4.10 -0.42 -3.99
C LEU A 91 -3.81 -0.25 -2.49
N THR A 92 -2.63 0.27 -2.19
CA THR A 92 -2.21 0.55 -0.81
C THR A 92 -2.66 1.93 -0.34
N TYR A 93 -2.63 2.15 0.97
CA TYR A 93 -3.12 3.36 1.61
C TYR A 93 -4.57 3.69 1.22
N THR A 94 -5.36 2.65 1.00
CA THR A 94 -6.71 2.72 0.44
C THR A 94 -7.68 1.92 1.31
N GLU A 95 -8.82 2.52 1.63
CA GLU A 95 -9.88 1.91 2.45
C GLU A 95 -11.17 1.76 1.64
N ILE A 96 -12.01 0.81 2.03
CA ILE A 96 -13.33 0.62 1.44
C ILE A 96 -14.32 1.57 2.10
N ASP A 97 -15.03 2.35 1.29
CA ASP A 97 -16.11 3.24 1.72
C ASP A 97 -17.47 2.53 1.67
N SER A 98 -17.80 1.94 0.51
CA SER A 98 -19.05 1.24 0.31
C SER A 98 -18.91 0.05 -0.64
N VAL A 99 -19.76 -0.95 -0.43
CA VAL A 99 -19.93 -2.11 -1.33
C VAL A 99 -21.41 -2.23 -1.64
N GLU A 100 -21.76 -2.16 -2.92
CA GLU A 100 -23.11 -2.24 -3.44
C GLU A 100 -23.19 -3.34 -4.49
N GLY A 101 -24.41 -3.84 -4.75
CA GLY A 101 -24.64 -4.90 -5.74
C GLY A 101 -24.75 -6.30 -5.13
N GLU A 102 -24.54 -7.31 -5.97
CA GLU A 102 -24.74 -8.72 -5.63
C GLU A 102 -23.62 -9.60 -6.21
N ALA A 103 -23.62 -10.90 -5.87
CA ALA A 103 -22.58 -11.83 -6.28
C ALA A 103 -22.38 -11.82 -7.81
N GLY A 104 -21.17 -11.50 -8.25
CA GLY A 104 -20.81 -11.38 -9.67
C GLY A 104 -20.98 -9.99 -10.27
N ASN A 105 -21.64 -9.05 -9.57
CA ASN A 105 -21.81 -7.67 -9.99
C ASN A 105 -21.72 -6.72 -8.80
N PHE A 106 -20.50 -6.55 -8.28
CA PHE A 106 -20.21 -5.64 -7.19
C PHE A 106 -19.74 -4.28 -7.71
N LYS A 107 -20.24 -3.22 -7.10
CA LYS A 107 -19.69 -1.88 -7.21
C LYS A 107 -19.07 -1.50 -5.87
N VAL A 108 -17.75 -1.29 -5.86
CA VAL A 108 -17.00 -0.94 -4.66
C VAL A 108 -16.48 0.48 -4.78
N THR A 109 -16.75 1.30 -3.76
CA THR A 109 -16.18 2.65 -3.65
C THR A 109 -14.99 2.61 -2.71
N LEU A 110 -13.86 3.16 -3.16
CA LEU A 110 -12.61 3.21 -2.41
C LEU A 110 -12.25 4.65 -2.03
N ILE A 111 -11.59 4.81 -0.88
CA ILE A 111 -10.97 6.05 -0.44
C ILE A 111 -9.46 5.83 -0.42
N LYS A 112 -8.77 6.39 -1.41
CA LYS A 112 -7.30 6.45 -1.44
C LYS A 112 -6.84 7.66 -0.63
N LYS A 113 -6.08 7.41 0.44
CA LYS A 113 -5.53 8.49 1.27
C LYS A 113 -4.37 9.15 0.53
N PRO A 114 -4.24 10.49 0.56
CA PRO A 114 -3.14 11.18 -0.11
C PRO A 114 -1.83 10.86 0.62
N ARG A 115 -0.82 10.42 -0.13
CA ARG A 115 0.54 10.23 0.42
C ARG A 115 1.30 11.56 0.53
N TYR A 116 0.82 12.61 -0.16
CA TYR A 116 1.55 13.87 -0.42
C TYR A 116 2.89 13.62 -1.12
N ILE A 117 2.90 12.54 -1.90
CA ILE A 117 4.02 12.00 -2.63
C ILE A 117 3.45 11.42 -3.94
N LEU A 118 4.02 11.83 -5.06
CA LEU A 118 3.79 11.29 -6.38
C LEU A 118 4.42 9.89 -6.49
N ASP A 119 3.57 8.87 -6.52
CA ASP A 119 3.94 7.45 -6.53
C ASP A 119 4.93 7.09 -7.66
N ASP A 120 4.74 7.67 -8.84
CA ASP A 120 5.52 7.41 -10.06
C ASP A 120 6.94 8.02 -10.03
N LYS A 121 7.15 9.05 -9.20
CA LYS A 121 8.45 9.74 -9.06
C LYS A 121 9.22 9.32 -7.82
N CYS A 122 8.54 8.82 -6.81
CA CYS A 122 9.18 8.39 -5.58
C CYS A 122 10.08 7.18 -5.82
N ARG A 123 11.33 7.24 -5.32
CA ARG A 123 12.29 6.15 -5.38
C ARG A 123 12.51 5.43 -4.04
N GLY A 124 11.81 5.86 -2.99
CA GLY A 124 11.95 5.26 -1.66
C GLY A 124 13.32 5.48 -1.00
N CYS A 125 14.11 6.47 -1.45
CA CYS A 125 15.49 6.68 -0.98
C CYS A 125 15.61 7.24 0.45
N THR A 126 14.49 7.63 1.08
CA THR A 126 14.40 8.13 2.46
C THR A 126 15.18 9.42 2.79
N THR A 127 15.74 10.13 1.81
CA THR A 127 16.40 11.44 2.05
C THR A 127 15.44 12.45 2.70
N CYS A 128 14.18 12.50 2.27
CA CYS A 128 13.17 13.36 2.90
C CYS A 128 12.95 13.02 4.39
N THR A 129 13.01 11.74 4.76
CA THR A 129 12.92 11.25 6.14
C THR A 129 14.06 11.79 6.99
N GLU A 130 15.30 11.70 6.50
CA GLU A 130 16.51 12.14 7.24
C GLU A 130 16.44 13.61 7.63
N TYR A 131 16.00 14.47 6.70
CA TYR A 131 15.93 15.92 6.90
C TYR A 131 14.66 16.40 7.60
N CYS A 132 13.67 15.53 7.81
CA CYS A 132 12.45 15.92 8.50
C CYS A 132 12.74 16.27 9.98
N PRO A 133 12.38 17.47 10.46
CA PRO A 133 12.66 17.87 11.84
C PRO A 133 11.69 17.22 12.85
N VAL A 134 10.50 16.81 12.40
CA VAL A 134 9.42 16.29 13.26
C VAL A 134 9.69 14.83 13.60
N LYS A 135 9.60 14.48 14.88
CA LYS A 135 9.60 13.09 15.35
C LYS A 135 8.18 12.68 15.73
N VAL A 136 7.77 11.49 15.31
CA VAL A 136 6.47 10.89 15.61
C VAL A 136 6.65 9.48 16.14
N LEU A 137 5.65 8.94 16.84
CA LEU A 137 5.67 7.54 17.26
C LEU A 137 5.50 6.64 16.04
N ASP A 138 6.31 5.58 15.99
CA ASP A 138 6.28 4.61 14.90
C ASP A 138 5.17 3.59 15.14
N ARG A 139 4.05 3.77 14.42
CA ARG A 139 2.88 2.88 14.51
C ARG A 139 3.19 1.46 14.03
N TYR A 140 4.12 1.28 13.08
CA TYR A 140 4.54 -0.05 12.62
C TYR A 140 5.23 -0.80 13.77
N ASN A 141 6.18 -0.13 14.44
CA ASN A 141 6.89 -0.62 15.61
C ASN A 141 6.07 -0.55 16.92
N GLN A 142 4.73 -0.53 16.84
CA GLN A 142 3.81 -0.55 17.98
C GLN A 142 4.07 0.60 18.98
N ASN A 143 4.49 1.75 18.48
CA ASN A 143 4.86 2.95 19.26
C ASN A 143 6.03 2.73 20.24
N LEU A 144 6.87 1.70 20.02
CA LEU A 144 8.06 1.42 20.83
C LEU A 144 9.29 2.22 20.40
N SER A 145 9.20 2.89 19.25
CA SER A 145 10.25 3.73 18.68
C SER A 145 9.68 5.00 18.07
N PHE A 146 10.56 5.90 17.66
CA PHE A 146 10.21 7.11 16.94
C PHE A 146 10.62 7.00 15.47
N THR A 147 9.78 7.54 14.59
CA THR A 147 10.07 7.80 13.19
C THR A 147 9.87 9.30 12.90
N LYS A 148 9.78 9.68 11.63
CA LYS A 148 9.64 11.06 11.16
C LYS A 148 8.29 11.26 10.51
N SER A 149 7.83 12.51 10.39
CA SER A 149 6.52 12.79 9.76
C SER A 149 6.46 12.27 8.32
N THR A 150 7.53 12.46 7.53
CA THR A 150 7.71 11.77 6.24
C THR A 150 8.56 10.52 6.45
N HIS A 151 8.06 9.34 6.08
CA HIS A 151 8.76 8.06 6.25
C HIS A 151 8.23 6.97 5.29
N ILE A 152 8.96 5.86 5.17
CA ILE A 152 8.45 4.59 4.62
C ILE A 152 7.82 3.76 5.74
N TYR A 153 6.92 2.84 5.40
CA TYR A 153 6.20 2.05 6.41
C TYR A 153 7.13 1.07 7.15
N PHE A 154 7.99 0.37 6.40
CA PHE A 154 9.10 -0.45 6.90
C PHE A 154 10.13 -0.63 5.76
N SER A 155 11.33 -1.10 6.07
CA SER A 155 12.47 -1.11 5.13
C SER A 155 12.29 -1.94 3.86
N GLN A 156 11.44 -2.97 3.90
CA GLN A 156 11.15 -3.87 2.78
C GLN A 156 9.71 -3.70 2.28
N ALA A 157 9.12 -2.53 2.54
CA ALA A 157 7.75 -2.22 2.15
C ALA A 157 7.52 -2.34 0.64
N VAL A 158 6.36 -2.88 0.28
CA VAL A 158 5.86 -2.92 -1.09
C VAL A 158 4.47 -2.28 -1.13
N PRO A 159 4.26 -1.22 -1.93
CA PRO A 159 5.28 -0.50 -2.69
C PRO A 159 6.24 0.27 -1.77
N LEU A 160 7.49 0.43 -2.20
CA LEU A 160 8.51 1.19 -1.45
C LEU A 160 8.35 2.70 -1.71
N ILE A 161 7.27 3.27 -1.19
CA ILE A 161 6.92 4.68 -1.37
C ILE A 161 6.84 5.36 0.00
N THR A 162 7.50 6.51 0.11
CA THR A 162 7.38 7.36 1.30
C THR A 162 5.98 7.96 1.37
N TYR A 163 5.50 8.26 2.57
CA TYR A 163 4.28 9.02 2.77
C TYR A 163 4.49 10.03 3.89
N ILE A 164 3.69 11.10 3.85
CA ILE A 164 3.71 12.16 4.86
C ILE A 164 2.50 12.00 5.78
N ASP A 165 2.75 11.94 7.09
CA ASP A 165 1.69 11.95 8.09
C ASP A 165 1.13 13.39 8.25
N PRO A 166 -0.12 13.65 7.82
CA PRO A 166 -0.71 14.99 7.89
C PRO A 166 -0.96 15.46 9.31
N GLU A 167 -1.11 14.55 10.27
CA GLU A 167 -1.35 14.88 11.68
C GLU A 167 -0.11 15.43 12.39
N SER A 168 1.06 15.35 11.76
CA SER A 168 2.34 15.77 12.33
C SER A 168 3.16 16.69 11.44
N CYS A 169 2.85 16.78 10.15
CA CYS A 169 3.61 17.58 9.21
C CYS A 169 3.39 19.08 9.45
N LEU A 170 4.46 19.80 9.79
CA LEU A 170 4.42 21.26 10.01
C LEU A 170 4.01 22.07 8.78
N PHE A 171 4.18 21.50 7.57
CA PHE A 171 3.68 22.12 6.33
C PHE A 171 2.16 21.97 6.22
N LEU A 172 1.65 20.75 6.38
CA LEU A 172 0.22 20.46 6.20
C LEU A 172 -0.65 21.04 7.32
N GLN A 173 -0.05 21.32 8.48
CA GLN A 173 -0.73 21.98 9.60
C GLN A 173 -0.73 23.51 9.48
N ASP A 174 0.45 24.10 9.29
CA ASP A 174 0.65 25.56 9.44
C ASP A 174 1.55 26.19 8.35
N GLU A 175 1.91 25.45 7.29
CA GLU A 175 2.80 25.90 6.20
C GLU A 175 4.21 26.36 6.64
N LYS A 176 4.70 25.87 7.79
CA LYS A 176 5.96 26.35 8.42
C LYS A 176 7.25 25.69 7.91
N CYS A 177 7.17 24.61 7.16
CA CYS A 177 8.32 23.78 6.79
C CYS A 177 8.21 23.28 5.36
N ASN A 178 9.28 23.31 4.57
CA ASN A 178 9.31 22.73 3.22
C ASN A 178 10.63 22.01 2.90
N ILE A 179 11.36 21.59 3.94
CA ILE A 179 12.71 21.03 3.81
C ILE A 179 12.71 19.77 2.94
N CYS A 180 11.75 18.86 3.16
CA CYS A 180 11.64 17.61 2.40
C CYS A 180 11.48 17.86 0.89
N VAL A 181 10.76 18.92 0.49
CA VAL A 181 10.58 19.32 -0.91
C VAL A 181 11.92 19.74 -1.51
N GLY A 182 12.71 20.52 -0.77
CA GLY A 182 14.02 21.01 -1.22
C GLY A 182 15.07 19.90 -1.40
N VAL A 183 15.02 18.83 -0.61
CA VAL A 183 15.98 17.72 -0.67
C VAL A 183 15.53 16.58 -1.60
N CYS A 184 14.29 16.60 -2.10
CA CYS A 184 13.79 15.55 -3.00
C CYS A 184 14.25 15.79 -4.44
N GLU A 185 15.35 15.13 -4.84
CA GLU A 185 15.89 15.25 -6.21
C GLU A 185 14.88 14.85 -7.31
N ASN A 186 14.02 13.86 -7.02
CA ASN A 186 13.00 13.39 -7.95
C ASN A 186 11.75 14.28 -8.01
N LYS A 187 11.67 15.33 -7.18
CA LYS A 187 10.51 16.24 -7.09
C LYS A 187 9.19 15.47 -6.95
N ALA A 188 9.21 14.49 -6.04
CA ALA A 188 8.09 13.60 -5.80
C ALA A 188 7.14 14.11 -4.71
N ILE A 189 7.43 15.21 -4.01
CA ILE A 189 6.59 15.72 -2.91
C ILE A 189 5.65 16.80 -3.45
N ASP A 190 4.35 16.67 -3.15
CA ASP A 190 3.27 17.55 -3.62
C ASP A 190 2.28 17.98 -2.51
#